data_AF-A0A662KMQ4-F1
#
_entry.id   AF-A0A662KMQ4-F1
#
_cell.length_a   1.000
_cell.length_b   1.000
_cell.length_c   1.000
_cell.angle_alpha   90.00
_cell.angle_beta   90.00
_cell.angle_gamma   90.00
#
_symmetry.space_group_name_H-M   'P 1'
#
loop_
_entity.id
_entity.type
_entity.pdbx_description
1 polymer ?
#
loop_
_entity_poly.entity_id
_entity_poly.type
_entity_poly.pdbx_seq_one_letter_code
_entity_poly.pdbx_strand_id
1 'polypeptide(L)' 'MNHFLNIVRKEVRELLTPTTLIPIVIMALIFGGMGNMIGGAMEEAKEKPIIGLVNADSGAFSILATNVSAELAEVR' A
#
# COMPACT_ATOMS: atom_id res chain seq x y z
N MET A 1 -44.69 1.77 23.17
CA MET A 1 -43.23 1.70 23.42
C MET A 1 -42.70 0.47 22.69
N ASN A 2 -41.84 0.66 21.68
CA ASN A 2 -41.56 -0.37 20.68
C ASN A 2 -40.66 -1.47 21.25
N HIS A 3 -41.27 -2.60 21.65
CA HIS A 3 -40.60 -3.80 22.17
C HIS A 3 -39.42 -4.26 21.30
N PHE A 4 -39.59 -4.19 19.98
CA PHE A 4 -38.54 -4.48 19.00
C PHE A 4 -37.28 -3.62 19.21
N LEU A 5 -37.45 -2.32 19.44
CA LEU A 5 -36.34 -1.37 19.62
C LEU A 5 -35.55 -1.65 20.91
N ASN A 6 -36.22 -2.15 21.95
CA ASN A 6 -35.57 -2.58 23.19
C ASN A 6 -34.74 -3.85 22.98
N ILE A 7 -35.22 -4.80 22.17
CA ILE A 7 -34.45 -6.01 21.84
C ILE A 7 -33.21 -5.63 21.04
N VAL A 8 -33.37 -4.87 19.96
CA VAL A 8 -32.24 -4.45 19.11
C VAL A 8 -31.18 -3.71 19.92
N ARG A 9 -31.61 -2.79 20.80
CA ARG A 9 -30.68 -2.05 21.68
C ARG A 9 -29.89 -2.97 22.61
N LYS A 10 -30.50 -4.06 23.08
CA LYS A 10 -29.84 -5.02 23.96
C LYS A 10 -28.77 -5.80 23.21
N GLU A 11 -29.10 -6.34 22.04
CA GLU A 11 -28.17 -7.10 21.20
C GLU A 11 -26.97 -6.24 20.76
N VAL A 12 -27.23 -4.99 20.34
CA VAL A 12 -26.14 -4.05 20.00
C VAL A 12 -25.22 -3.80 21.20
N ARG A 13 -25.77 -3.72 22.41
CA ARG A 13 -24.96 -3.53 23.63
C ARG A 13 -24.11 -4.75 23.95
N GLU A 14 -24.63 -5.95 23.72
CA GLU A 14 -23.91 -7.21 23.94
C GLU A 14 -22.81 -7.44 22.88
N LEU A 15 -23.06 -7.00 21.64
CA LEU A 15 -22.05 -6.99 20.57
C LEU A 15 -20.92 -5.99 20.81
N LEU A 16 -21.14 -4.96 21.62
CA LEU A 16 -20.12 -3.96 21.99
C LEU A 16 -19.41 -4.28 23.31
N THR A 17 -19.41 -5.55 23.74
CA THR A 17 -18.68 -5.98 24.93
C THR A 17 -17.18 -6.04 24.68
N PRO A 18 -16.32 -5.86 25.70
CA PRO A 18 -14.87 -5.95 25.54
C PRO A 18 -14.43 -7.27 24.90
N THR A 19 -15.09 -8.37 25.26
CA THR A 19 -14.83 -9.71 24.72
C THR A 19 -15.01 -9.79 23.20
N THR A 20 -16.01 -9.11 22.63
CA THR A 20 -16.25 -9.07 21.18
C THR A 20 -15.44 -7.98 20.49
N LEU A 21 -15.15 -6.87 21.17
CA LEU A 21 -14.38 -5.75 20.61
C LEU A 21 -12.89 -6.07 20.45
N ILE A 22 -12.29 -6.78 21.41
CA ILE A 22 -10.84 -7.07 21.41
C ILE A 22 -10.39 -7.76 20.10
N PRO A 23 -11.04 -8.86 19.63
CA PRO A 23 -10.70 -9.47 18.35
C PRO A 23 -10.80 -8.52 17.16
N ILE A 24 -11.82 -7.65 17.13
CA ILE A 24 -12.02 -6.67 16.05
C ILE A 24 -10.87 -5.66 16.03
N VAL A 25 -10.47 -5.17 17.20
CA VAL A 25 -9.36 -4.22 17.34
C VAL A 25 -8.04 -4.86 16.91
N ILE A 26 -7.77 -6.10 17.34
CA ILE A 26 -6.58 -6.86 16.91
C ILE A 26 -6.57 -6.98 15.38
N MET A 27 -7.72 -7.31 14.79
CA MET A 27 -7.81 -7.47 13.35
C MET A 27 -7.59 -6.15 12.60
N ALA A 28 -8.13 -5.03 13.12
CA ALA A 28 -7.87 -3.70 12.59
C ALA A 28 -6.38 -3.35 12.62
N LEU A 29 -5.66 -3.70 13.69
CA LEU A 29 -4.22 -3.49 13.80
C LEU A 29 -3.44 -4.34 12.79
N ILE A 30 -3.80 -5.61 12.61
CA ILE A 30 -3.16 -6.49 11.63
C ILE A 30 -3.34 -5.91 10.22
N PHE A 31 -4.56 -5.57 9.83
CA PHE A 31 -4.83 -5.00 8.51
C PHE A 31 -4.19 -3.63 8.31
N GLY A 32 -4.19 -2.77 9.33
CA GLY A 32 -3.48 -1.49 9.30
C GLY A 32 -1.97 -1.66 9.14
N GLY A 33 -1.37 -2.64 9.84
CA GLY A 33 0.04 -2.98 9.70
C GLY A 33 0.39 -3.49 8.30
N MET A 34 -0.41 -4.42 7.76
CA MET A 34 -0.22 -4.91 6.39
C MET A 34 -0.37 -3.80 5.35
N GLY A 35 -1.34 -2.89 5.52
CA GLY A 35 -1.51 -1.73 4.64
C GLY A 35 -0.26 -0.85 4.60
N ASN A 36 0.36 -0.58 5.75
CA ASN A 36 1.62 0.16 5.81
C ASN A 36 2.78 -0.58 5.12
N MET A 37 2.91 -1.89 5.33
CA MET A 37 3.95 -2.70 4.68
C MET A 37 3.81 -2.69 3.15
N ILE A 38 2.58 -2.90 2.65
CA ILE A 38 2.29 -2.87 1.22
C ILE A 38 2.51 -1.47 0.65
N GLY A 39 2.09 -0.43 1.37
CA GLY A 39 2.31 0.96 0.99
C GLY A 39 3.80 1.29 0.82
N GLY A 40 4.63 0.90 1.80
CA GLY A 40 6.08 1.08 1.73
C GLY A 40 6.72 0.36 0.55
N ALA A 41 6.36 -0.91 0.31
CA ALA A 41 6.86 -1.67 -0.85
C ALA A 41 6.44 -1.04 -2.19
N MET A 42 5.23 -0.45 -2.26
CA MET A 42 4.77 0.23 -3.47
C MET A 42 5.46 1.58 -3.69
N GLU A 43 5.87 2.25 -2.62
CA GLU A 43 6.65 3.49 -2.70
C GLU A 43 8.07 3.22 -3.20
N GLU A 44 8.71 2.17 -2.69
CA GLU A 44 10.01 1.69 -3.19
C GLU A 44 9.93 1.25 -4.67
N ALA A 45 8.84 0.61 -5.07
CA ALA A 45 8.61 0.25 -6.48
C ALA A 45 8.34 1.45 -7.41
N LYS A 46 7.99 2.62 -6.87
CA LYS A 46 7.84 3.87 -7.62
C LYS A 46 9.15 4.63 -7.77
N GLU A 47 10.16 4.33 -6.96
CA GLU A 47 11.48 4.95 -7.13
C GLU A 47 12.07 4.54 -8.48
N LYS A 48 12.77 5.48 -9.13
CA LYS A 48 13.42 5.19 -10.41
C LYS A 48 14.45 4.09 -10.20
N PRO A 49 14.46 3.04 -11.02
CA PRO A 49 15.48 2.00 -10.91
C PRO A 49 16.85 2.60 -11.20
N ILE A 50 17.87 2.12 -10.48
CA ILE A 50 19.26 2.46 -10.75
C ILE A 50 19.78 1.49 -11.81
N ILE A 51 20.24 2.02 -12.95
CA ILE A 51 20.81 1.21 -14.03
C ILE A 51 22.22 1.67 -14.36
N GLY A 52 23.11 0.71 -14.65
CA GLY A 52 24.40 0.98 -15.27
C GLY A 52 24.26 0.94 -16.78
N LEU A 53 24.61 2.03 -17.46
CA LEU A 53 24.50 2.13 -18.91
C LEU A 53 25.89 2.33 -19.52
N VAL A 54 26.30 1.39 -20.38
CA VAL A 54 27.52 1.54 -21.19
C VAL A 54 27.11 1.68 -22.65
N ASN A 55 27.35 2.86 -23.21
CA ASN A 55 27.07 3.16 -24.60
C ASN A 55 28.38 3.21 -25.41
N ALA A 56 28.53 2.29 -26.37
CA ALA A 56 29.68 2.20 -27.27
C ALA A 56 29.36 2.65 -28.71
N ASP A 57 28.19 3.24 -28.93
CA ASP A 57 27.72 3.73 -30.24
C ASP A 57 27.42 5.24 -30.17
N SER A 58 27.73 5.96 -31.25
CA SER A 58 27.48 7.40 -31.41
C SER A 58 26.36 7.72 -32.43
N GLY A 59 25.61 6.71 -32.88
CA GLY A 59 24.49 6.89 -33.80
C GLY A 59 23.28 7.61 -33.19
N ALA A 60 22.41 8.16 -34.06
CA ALA A 60 21.21 8.90 -33.61
C ALA A 60 20.25 8.04 -32.76
N PHE A 61 20.12 6.75 -33.07
CA PHE A 61 19.30 5.82 -32.27
C PHE A 61 19.90 5.56 -30.88
N SER A 62 21.22 5.50 -30.78
CA SER A 62 21.92 5.33 -29.52
C SER A 62 21.69 6.52 -28.57
N ILE A 63 21.69 7.74 -29.11
CA ILE A 63 21.37 8.96 -28.35
C ILE A 63 19.91 8.93 -27.86
N LEU A 64 18.97 8.58 -28.73
CA LEU A 64 17.55 8.48 -28.37
C LEU A 64 17.32 7.44 -27.27
N ALA A 65 17.89 6.25 -27.42
CA ALA A 65 17.77 5.18 -26.43
C ALA A 65 18.37 5.60 -25.08
N THR A 66 19.56 6.20 -25.08
CA THR A 66 20.23 6.69 -23.86
C THR A 66 19.39 7.74 -23.14
N ASN A 67 18.80 8.68 -23.88
CA ASN A 67 17.96 9.73 -23.31
C ASN A 67 16.67 9.17 -22.68
N VAL A 68 15.98 8.26 -23.36
CA VAL A 68 14.78 7.61 -22.83
C VAL A 68 15.12 6.79 -21.57
N SER A 69 16.26 6.09 -21.58
CA SER A 69 16.74 5.36 -20.40
C SER A 69 17.06 6.29 -19.24
N ALA A 70 17.70 7.44 -19.47
CA ALA A 70 18.00 8.44 -18.44
C ALA A 70 16.75 9.17 -17.91
N GLU A 71 15.68 9.23 -18.69
CA GLU A 71 14.40 9.79 -18.24
C GLU A 71 13.67 8.84 -17.28
N LEU A 72 13.68 7.54 -17.59
CA LEU A 72 12.95 6.51 -16.84
C LEU A 72 13.73 5.93 -15.65
N ALA A 73 15.05 6.04 -15.65
CA ALA A 73 15.93 5.44 -14.65
C ALA A 73 17.00 6.44 -14.16
N GLU A 74 17.55 6.21 -12.97
CA GLU A 74 18.76 6.90 -12.51
C GLU A 74 19.98 6.18 -13.09
N VAL A 75 20.61 6.77 -14.10
CA VAL A 75 21.80 6.19 -14.75
C VAL A 75 23.04 6.54 -13.93
N ARG A 76 23.78 5.50 -13.51
CA ARG A 76 25.06 5.63 -12.77
C ARG A 76 26.23 5.04 -13.55
#